data_AF-A0A1S2ZLX7-F1
#
_entry.id   AF-A0A1S2ZLX7-F1
#
_cell.length_a   1.000
_cell.length_b   1.000
_cell.length_c   1.000
_cell.angle_alpha   90.00
_cell.angle_beta   90.00
_cell.angle_gamma   90.00
#
_symmetry.space_group_name_H-M   'P 1'
#
loop_
_entity.id
_entity.type
_entity.pdbx_description
1 polymer ?
#
loop_
_entity_poly.entity_id
_entity_poly.type
_entity_poly.pdbx_seq_one_letter_code
_entity_poly.pdbx_strand_id
1 'polypeptide(L)'
;MSKSVVDIFRKKEHDASVRIQSWFRGCQVRAYIRYLHRQATIIQKRWRGYLGRQHFYRLVKLAFYTMKMNIYNTMAVRIQRRWRGYKIRKYCFNYYYLKNYLRAVSETNEAIREALDEFAEMKAREKKKADLEREEKERTDRARKMHYLLSTKQIPGIYNSPFRKEPDPWEMELRKVRLVREPRPQVKQTCSACPEDWLPCPRHHSLPQAEILPPINRKKCQGPFRQVEEVLAQRYKPMELTLRASEPFTDFKEEREELRRQECACNISDSMFLPFSNYHKNKKYLPLIHSSSKYGPASYGYQSFRDENPRKWICSKDFQSVLPSFELFSKFGKSYSKAGQII
;
A
#
# COMPACT_ATOMS: atom_id res chain seq x y z
N MET A 1 64.89 -97.65 -49.20
CA MET A 1 64.42 -96.33 -48.72
C MET A 1 64.57 -96.27 -47.22
N SER A 2 65.30 -95.29 -46.68
CA SER A 2 65.69 -95.24 -45.27
C SER A 2 64.50 -94.90 -44.36
N LYS A 3 64.43 -95.57 -43.20
CA LYS A 3 63.39 -95.38 -42.16
C LYS A 3 63.14 -93.89 -41.81
N SER A 4 64.16 -93.05 -41.93
CA SER A 4 64.11 -91.59 -41.75
C SER A 4 63.10 -90.87 -42.63
N VAL A 5 62.97 -91.26 -43.91
CA VAL A 5 62.02 -90.61 -44.84
C VAL A 5 60.57 -90.90 -44.43
N VAL A 6 60.29 -92.12 -43.98
CA VAL A 6 58.96 -92.55 -43.53
C VAL A 6 58.53 -91.81 -42.25
N ASP A 7 59.44 -91.61 -41.31
CA ASP A 7 59.15 -90.85 -40.08
C ASP A 7 58.84 -89.37 -40.35
N ILE A 8 59.44 -88.76 -41.38
CA ILE A 8 59.14 -87.37 -41.78
C ILE A 8 57.69 -87.26 -42.29
N PHE A 9 57.23 -88.21 -43.12
CA PHE A 9 55.84 -88.21 -43.60
C PHE A 9 54.85 -88.45 -42.47
N ARG A 10 55.13 -89.40 -41.57
CA ARG A 10 54.30 -89.66 -40.39
C ARG A 10 54.18 -88.44 -39.48
N LYS A 11 55.27 -87.69 -39.28
CA LYS A 11 55.25 -86.44 -38.52
C LYS A 11 54.40 -85.37 -39.19
N LYS A 12 54.50 -85.20 -40.51
CA LYS A 12 53.68 -84.25 -41.27
C LYS A 12 52.18 -84.58 -41.19
N GLU A 13 51.82 -85.85 -41.31
CA GLU A 13 50.43 -86.31 -41.18
C GLU A 13 49.89 -86.08 -39.77
N HIS A 14 50.70 -86.37 -38.75
CA HIS A 14 50.37 -86.11 -37.36
C HIS A 14 50.13 -84.61 -37.11
N ASP A 15 51.05 -83.74 -37.56
CA ASP A 15 50.94 -82.29 -37.39
C ASP A 15 49.71 -81.73 -38.12
N ALA A 16 49.42 -82.22 -39.33
CA ALA A 16 48.22 -81.85 -40.07
C ALA A 16 46.93 -82.28 -39.35
N SER A 17 46.89 -83.50 -38.80
CA SER A 17 45.79 -84.00 -37.98
C SER A 17 45.58 -83.15 -36.73
N VAL A 18 46.65 -82.83 -36.00
CA VAL A 18 46.59 -81.96 -34.81
C VAL A 18 46.09 -80.57 -35.17
N ARG A 19 46.45 -80.01 -36.32
CA ARG A 19 45.92 -78.72 -36.81
C ARG A 19 44.42 -78.78 -37.09
N ILE A 20 43.94 -79.83 -37.75
CA ILE A 20 42.50 -80.00 -38.03
C ILE A 20 41.72 -80.16 -36.72
N GLN A 21 42.21 -81.02 -35.81
CA GLN A 21 41.55 -81.26 -34.54
C GLN A 21 41.53 -80.01 -33.64
N SER A 22 42.65 -79.27 -33.54
CA SER A 22 42.70 -78.03 -32.75
C SER A 22 41.79 -76.95 -33.34
N TRP A 23 41.73 -76.83 -34.67
CA TRP A 23 40.79 -75.94 -35.34
C TRP A 23 39.34 -76.30 -35.04
N PHE A 24 38.96 -77.58 -35.16
CA PHE A 24 37.61 -78.06 -34.88
C PHE A 24 37.20 -77.82 -33.42
N ARG A 25 38.06 -78.16 -32.46
CA ARG A 25 37.86 -77.88 -31.02
C ARG A 25 37.66 -76.37 -30.80
N GLY A 26 38.48 -75.53 -31.44
CA GLY A 26 38.32 -74.08 -31.40
C GLY A 26 36.99 -73.59 -31.98
N CYS A 27 36.51 -74.19 -33.08
CA CYS A 27 35.21 -73.89 -33.68
C CYS A 27 34.05 -74.24 -32.73
N GLN A 28 34.11 -75.40 -32.07
CA GLN A 28 33.12 -75.80 -31.07
C GLN A 28 33.07 -74.83 -29.89
N VAL A 29 34.24 -74.49 -29.31
CA VAL A 29 34.33 -73.54 -28.19
C VAL A 29 33.79 -72.16 -28.59
N ARG A 30 34.16 -71.64 -29.77
CA ARG A 30 33.64 -70.35 -30.25
C ARG A 30 32.14 -70.37 -30.52
N ALA A 31 31.59 -71.48 -31.01
CA ALA A 31 30.14 -71.63 -31.18
C ALA A 31 29.42 -71.60 -29.82
N TYR A 32 29.96 -72.30 -28.82
CA TYR A 32 29.43 -72.31 -27.46
C TYR A 32 29.50 -70.92 -26.80
N ILE A 33 30.62 -70.21 -26.90
CA ILE A 33 30.76 -68.83 -26.39
C ILE A 33 29.73 -67.90 -27.04
N ARG A 34 29.52 -67.98 -28.37
CA ARG A 34 28.48 -67.20 -29.05
C ARG A 34 27.08 -67.50 -28.53
N TYR A 35 26.79 -68.78 -28.26
CA TYR A 35 25.53 -69.17 -27.64
C TYR A 35 25.37 -68.55 -26.25
N LEU A 36 26.39 -68.60 -25.40
CA LEU A 36 26.35 -67.98 -24.07
C LEU A 36 26.14 -66.46 -24.14
N HIS A 37 26.84 -65.76 -25.04
CA HIS A 37 26.65 -64.31 -25.25
C HIS A 37 25.23 -63.98 -25.72
N ARG A 38 24.63 -64.81 -26.60
CA ARG A 38 23.24 -64.65 -27.01
C ARG A 38 22.29 -64.80 -25.83
N GLN A 39 22.47 -65.82 -24.99
CA GLN A 39 21.63 -66.00 -23.80
C GLN A 39 21.78 -64.84 -22.81
N ALA A 40 23.01 -64.42 -22.53
CA ALA A 40 23.28 -63.25 -21.68
C ALA A 40 22.58 -61.99 -22.23
N THR A 41 22.64 -61.75 -23.54
CA THR A 41 21.97 -60.61 -24.18
C THR A 41 20.45 -60.67 -24.02
N ILE A 42 19.83 -61.85 -24.14
CA ILE A 42 18.39 -62.03 -23.93
C ILE A 42 18.00 -61.70 -22.49
N ILE A 43 18.73 -62.22 -21.51
CA ILE A 43 18.49 -61.97 -20.09
C ILE A 43 18.62 -60.46 -19.81
N GLN A 44 19.71 -59.84 -20.24
CA GLN A 44 19.95 -58.42 -20.04
C GLN A 44 18.90 -57.54 -20.73
N LYS A 45 18.51 -57.86 -21.97
CA LYS A 45 17.44 -57.15 -22.70
C LYS A 45 16.12 -57.22 -21.92
N ARG A 46 15.75 -58.41 -21.43
CA ARG A 46 14.52 -58.60 -20.66
C ARG A 46 14.55 -57.82 -19.35
N TRP A 47 15.69 -57.83 -18.66
CA TRP A 47 15.89 -57.08 -17.40
C TRP A 47 15.81 -55.56 -17.60
N ARG A 48 16.53 -55.01 -18.59
CA ARG A 48 16.44 -53.57 -18.93
C ARG A 48 15.00 -53.16 -19.26
N GLY A 49 14.29 -53.99 -20.02
CA GLY A 49 12.87 -53.76 -20.30
C GLY A 49 11.98 -53.79 -19.05
N TYR A 50 12.23 -54.70 -18.11
CA TYR A 50 11.50 -54.75 -16.83
C TYR A 50 11.75 -53.48 -16.00
N LEU A 51 13.01 -53.05 -15.86
CA LEU A 51 13.36 -51.83 -15.14
C LEU A 51 12.69 -50.59 -15.76
N GLY A 52 12.70 -50.48 -17.10
CA GLY A 52 12.02 -49.40 -17.80
C GLY A 52 10.51 -49.36 -17.52
N ARG A 53 9.83 -50.52 -17.55
CA ARG A 53 8.41 -50.61 -17.19
C ARG A 53 8.13 -50.25 -15.74
N GLN A 54 8.98 -50.70 -14.81
CA GLN A 54 8.84 -50.33 -13.38
C GLN A 54 8.99 -48.83 -13.16
N HIS A 55 9.97 -48.20 -13.82
CA HIS A 55 10.15 -46.75 -13.75
C HIS A 55 8.94 -46.01 -14.33
N PHE A 56 8.46 -46.43 -15.50
CA PHE A 56 7.27 -45.87 -16.12
C PHE A 56 6.03 -45.96 -15.22
N TYR A 57 5.78 -47.12 -14.58
CA TYR A 57 4.66 -47.26 -13.65
C TYR A 57 4.76 -46.30 -12.46
N ARG A 58 5.96 -46.08 -11.91
CA ARG A 58 6.16 -45.09 -10.84
C ARG A 58 5.86 -43.67 -11.33
N LEU A 59 6.32 -43.30 -12.52
CA LEU A 59 6.06 -41.99 -13.10
C LEU A 59 4.56 -41.75 -13.34
N VAL A 60 3.87 -42.71 -13.94
CA VAL A 60 2.42 -42.62 -14.17
C VAL A 60 1.65 -42.53 -12.86
N LYS A 61 2.02 -43.35 -11.87
CA LYS A 61 1.42 -43.32 -10.53
C LYS A 61 1.61 -41.95 -9.87
N LEU A 62 2.83 -41.39 -9.93
CA LEU A 62 3.13 -40.06 -9.42
C LEU A 62 2.30 -38.98 -10.15
N ALA A 63 2.29 -39.00 -11.47
CA ALA A 63 1.52 -38.04 -12.28
C ALA A 63 0.03 -38.08 -11.95
N PHE A 64 -0.54 -39.28 -11.78
CA PHE A 64 -1.92 -39.48 -11.39
C PHE A 64 -2.23 -38.87 -10.01
N TYR A 65 -1.39 -39.13 -8.99
CA TYR A 65 -1.60 -38.55 -7.66
C TYR A 65 -1.44 -37.03 -7.66
N THR A 66 -0.46 -36.50 -8.39
CA THR A 66 -0.28 -35.05 -8.55
C THR A 66 -1.51 -34.42 -9.18
N MET A 67 -2.02 -35.00 -10.27
CA MET A 67 -3.24 -34.53 -10.92
C MET A 67 -4.45 -34.55 -9.96
N LYS A 68 -4.65 -35.66 -9.25
CA LYS A 68 -5.74 -35.82 -8.28
C LYS A 68 -5.63 -34.80 -7.14
N MET A 69 -4.43 -34.60 -6.60
CA MET A 69 -4.17 -33.64 -5.54
C MET A 69 -4.42 -32.20 -6.00
N ASN A 70 -4.00 -31.87 -7.22
CA ASN A 70 -4.27 -30.55 -7.82
C ASN A 70 -5.77 -30.28 -7.95
N ILE A 71 -6.56 -31.27 -8.37
CA ILE A 71 -8.02 -31.15 -8.43
C ILE A 71 -8.58 -30.82 -7.04
N TYR A 72 -8.22 -31.59 -6.01
CA TYR A 72 -8.71 -31.31 -4.65
C TYR A 72 -8.26 -29.95 -4.12
N ASN A 73 -7.01 -29.56 -4.36
CA ASN A 73 -6.51 -28.26 -3.97
C ASN A 73 -7.28 -27.12 -4.66
N THR A 74 -7.58 -27.24 -5.95
CA THR A 74 -8.38 -26.22 -6.66
C THR A 74 -9.80 -26.10 -6.08
N MET A 75 -10.43 -27.22 -5.72
CA MET A 75 -11.75 -27.22 -5.10
C MET A 75 -11.71 -26.65 -3.66
N ALA A 76 -10.70 -27.02 -2.89
CA ALA A 76 -10.47 -26.49 -1.54
C ALA A 76 -10.30 -24.96 -1.58
N VAL A 77 -9.50 -24.43 -2.51
CA VAL A 77 -9.33 -22.97 -2.69
C VAL A 77 -10.65 -22.29 -3.02
N ARG A 78 -11.52 -22.89 -3.85
CA ARG A 78 -12.86 -22.34 -4.15
C ARG A 78 -13.74 -22.25 -2.91
N ILE A 79 -13.77 -23.33 -2.11
CA ILE A 79 -14.53 -23.39 -0.85
C ILE A 79 -13.98 -22.35 0.14
N GLN A 80 -12.66 -22.32 0.33
CA GLN A 80 -11.99 -21.38 1.23
C GLN A 80 -12.23 -19.92 0.82
N ARG A 81 -12.14 -19.60 -0.48
CA ARG A 81 -12.44 -18.25 -1.00
C ARG A 81 -13.87 -17.83 -0.67
N ARG A 82 -14.85 -18.72 -0.90
CA ARG A 82 -16.26 -18.47 -0.60
C ARG A 82 -16.47 -18.22 0.89
N TRP A 83 -15.88 -19.06 1.74
CA TRP A 83 -15.95 -18.95 3.19
C TRP A 83 -15.31 -17.66 3.72
N ARG A 84 -14.09 -17.33 3.29
CA ARG A 84 -13.41 -16.08 3.69
C ARG A 84 -14.26 -14.86 3.34
N GLY A 85 -14.85 -14.84 2.14
CA GLY A 85 -15.74 -13.77 1.73
C GLY A 85 -17.02 -13.69 2.59
N TYR A 86 -17.62 -14.83 2.93
CA TYR A 86 -18.75 -14.88 3.85
C TYR A 86 -18.38 -14.35 5.24
N LYS A 87 -17.27 -14.82 5.82
CA LYS A 87 -16.81 -14.41 7.16
C LYS A 87 -16.66 -12.90 7.27
N ILE A 88 -16.01 -12.28 6.29
CA ILE A 88 -15.80 -10.82 6.28
C ILE A 88 -17.15 -10.09 6.24
N ARG A 89 -18.05 -10.46 5.32
CA ARG A 89 -19.35 -9.80 5.17
C ARG A 89 -20.28 -10.01 6.37
N LYS A 90 -20.13 -11.12 7.10
CA LYS A 90 -20.98 -11.45 8.25
C LYS A 90 -20.45 -10.84 9.55
N TYR A 91 -19.14 -10.87 9.79
CA TYR A 91 -18.56 -10.61 11.11
C TYR A 91 -17.61 -9.42 11.17
N CYS A 92 -16.97 -9.01 10.06
CA CYS A 92 -15.96 -7.95 10.10
C CYS A 92 -16.46 -6.63 9.49
N PHE A 93 -17.15 -6.69 8.35
CA PHE A 93 -17.48 -5.51 7.57
C PHE A 93 -18.90 -5.59 7.01
N ASN A 94 -19.72 -4.61 7.39
CA ASN A 94 -21.06 -4.44 6.85
C ASN A 94 -21.15 -3.13 6.05
N TYR A 95 -21.25 -3.29 4.73
CA TYR A 95 -21.31 -2.21 3.76
C TYR A 95 -22.45 -1.22 4.02
N TYR A 96 -23.63 -1.71 4.44
CA TYR A 96 -24.79 -0.84 4.63
C TYR A 96 -24.61 0.10 5.81
N TYR A 97 -23.98 -0.36 6.90
CA TYR A 97 -23.64 0.52 8.02
C TYR A 97 -22.60 1.56 7.62
N LEU A 98 -21.54 1.17 6.88
CA LEU A 98 -20.55 2.14 6.39
C LEU A 98 -21.21 3.20 5.49
N LYS A 99 -22.08 2.77 4.57
CA LYS A 99 -22.78 3.69 3.66
C LYS A 99 -23.66 4.68 4.42
N ASN A 100 -24.41 4.21 5.42
CA ASN A 100 -25.25 5.08 6.24
C ASN A 100 -24.41 6.02 7.09
N TYR A 101 -23.30 5.55 7.66
CA TYR A 101 -22.35 6.38 8.40
C TYR A 101 -21.77 7.50 7.52
N LEU A 102 -21.29 7.16 6.32
CA LEU A 102 -20.73 8.15 5.39
C LEU A 102 -21.77 9.19 4.97
N ARG A 103 -23.04 8.79 4.82
CA ARG A 103 -24.14 9.73 4.55
C ARG A 103 -24.37 10.68 5.72
N ALA A 104 -24.43 10.16 6.95
CA ALA A 104 -24.56 11.02 8.14
C ALA A 104 -23.37 11.99 8.27
N VAL A 105 -22.15 11.53 7.95
CA VAL A 105 -20.96 12.39 7.91
C VAL A 105 -21.05 13.45 6.80
N SER A 106 -21.59 13.12 5.61
CA SER A 106 -21.76 14.14 4.57
C SER A 106 -22.80 15.18 4.96
N GLU A 107 -23.94 14.76 5.51
CA GLU A 107 -25.02 15.65 5.97
C GLU A 107 -24.52 16.59 7.08
N THR A 108 -23.78 16.07 8.06
CA THR A 108 -23.19 16.91 9.12
C THR A 108 -22.14 17.88 8.56
N ASN A 109 -21.30 17.45 7.62
CA ASN A 109 -20.34 18.33 6.96
C ASN A 109 -21.01 19.41 6.11
N GLU A 110 -22.18 19.15 5.53
CA GLU A 110 -22.98 20.15 4.80
C GLU A 110 -23.55 21.18 5.78
N ALA A 111 -24.19 20.73 6.86
CA ALA A 111 -24.72 21.62 7.89
C ALA A 111 -23.64 22.52 8.53
N ILE A 112 -22.44 21.98 8.77
CA ILE A 112 -21.31 22.77 9.28
C ILE A 112 -20.86 23.83 8.25
N ARG A 113 -20.84 23.48 6.96
CA ARG A 113 -20.49 24.44 5.89
C ARG A 113 -21.50 25.57 5.81
N GLU A 114 -22.79 25.26 5.82
CA GLU A 114 -23.86 26.26 5.82
C GLU A 114 -23.76 27.19 7.04
N ALA A 115 -23.55 26.64 8.25
CA ALA A 115 -23.37 27.44 9.45
C ALA A 115 -22.13 28.36 9.40
N LEU A 116 -21.04 27.90 8.78
CA LEU A 116 -19.84 28.71 8.57
C LEU A 116 -20.08 29.85 7.58
N ASP A 117 -20.85 29.59 6.51
CA ASP A 117 -21.22 30.59 5.52
C ASP A 117 -22.13 31.65 6.14
N GLU A 118 -23.14 31.25 6.92
CA GLU A 118 -24.00 32.17 7.68
C GLU A 118 -23.19 33.02 8.66
N PHE A 119 -22.25 32.41 9.39
CA PHE A 119 -21.38 33.12 10.31
C PHE A 119 -20.48 34.13 9.59
N ALA A 120 -19.95 33.76 8.42
CA ALA A 120 -19.15 34.66 7.59
C ALA A 120 -19.97 35.86 7.10
N GLU A 121 -21.22 35.64 6.68
CA GLU A 121 -22.14 36.71 6.30
C GLU A 121 -22.47 37.64 7.47
N MET A 122 -22.80 37.07 8.63
CA MET A 122 -23.09 37.84 9.85
C MET A 122 -21.90 38.72 10.23
N LYS A 123 -20.69 38.16 10.25
CA LYS A 123 -19.46 38.89 10.52
C LYS A 123 -19.17 39.98 9.48
N ALA A 124 -19.48 39.74 8.21
CA ALA A 124 -19.33 40.74 7.16
C ALA A 124 -20.33 41.89 7.33
N ARG A 125 -21.58 41.61 7.71
CA ARG A 125 -22.60 42.62 8.02
C ARG A 125 -22.20 43.45 9.23
N GLU A 126 -21.70 42.82 10.29
CA GLU A 126 -21.18 43.51 11.48
C GLU A 126 -20.00 44.42 11.14
N LYS A 127 -19.04 43.95 10.35
CA LYS A 127 -17.93 44.78 9.86
C LYS A 127 -18.42 45.99 9.08
N LYS A 128 -19.34 45.80 8.11
CA LYS A 128 -19.94 46.90 7.34
C LYS A 128 -20.63 47.92 8.23
N LYS A 129 -21.40 47.49 9.23
CA LYS A 129 -22.01 48.39 10.22
C LYS A 129 -20.95 49.15 11.02
N ALA A 130 -19.92 48.46 11.50
CA ALA A 130 -18.83 49.08 12.25
C ALA A 130 -17.97 50.04 11.39
N ASP A 131 -17.82 49.78 10.09
CA ASP A 131 -17.16 50.68 9.14
C ASP A 131 -18.02 51.95 8.95
N LEU A 132 -19.32 51.81 8.73
CA LEU A 132 -20.25 52.95 8.64
C LEU A 132 -20.27 53.80 9.91
N GLU A 133 -20.33 53.17 11.09
CA GLU A 133 -20.25 53.88 12.37
C GLU A 133 -18.90 54.61 12.55
N ARG A 134 -17.80 54.03 12.07
CA ARG A 134 -16.48 54.67 12.07
C ARG A 134 -16.47 55.89 11.15
N GLU A 135 -17.01 55.77 9.94
CA GLU A 135 -17.12 56.88 8.99
C GLU A 135 -18.03 58.00 9.52
N GLU A 136 -19.13 57.67 10.18
CA GLU A 136 -19.98 58.65 10.86
C GLU A 136 -19.25 59.34 12.01
N LYS A 137 -18.54 58.59 12.86
CA LYS A 137 -17.71 59.16 13.93
C LYS A 137 -16.65 60.10 13.36
N GLU A 138 -15.91 59.67 12.34
CA GLU A 138 -14.93 60.51 11.66
C GLU A 138 -15.55 61.78 11.08
N ARG A 139 -16.72 61.69 10.44
CA ARG A 139 -17.45 62.87 9.96
C ARG A 139 -17.80 63.81 11.10
N THR A 140 -18.34 63.28 12.20
CA THR A 140 -18.65 64.10 13.38
C THR A 140 -17.40 64.72 14.01
N ASP A 141 -16.27 64.02 14.04
CA ASP A 141 -15.00 64.51 14.58
C ASP A 141 -14.38 65.58 13.68
N ARG A 142 -14.46 65.43 12.36
CA ARG A 142 -14.06 66.46 11.40
C ARG A 142 -14.92 67.71 11.57
N ALA A 143 -16.23 67.55 11.71
CA ALA A 143 -17.15 68.65 12.00
C ALA A 143 -16.82 69.34 13.34
N ARG A 144 -16.46 68.59 14.39
CA ARG A 144 -15.98 69.18 15.67
C ARG A 144 -14.74 70.03 15.47
N LYS A 145 -13.73 69.51 14.76
CA LYS A 145 -12.47 70.23 14.49
C LYS A 145 -12.71 71.50 13.68
N MET A 146 -13.62 71.45 12.71
CA MET A 146 -13.93 72.56 11.80
C MET A 146 -15.12 73.42 12.25
N HIS A 147 -15.64 73.24 13.47
CA HIS A 147 -16.83 73.94 13.97
C HIS A 147 -16.69 75.47 13.96
N TYR A 148 -15.46 75.99 13.99
CA TYR A 148 -15.20 77.43 13.90
C TYR A 148 -15.58 78.05 12.54
N LEU A 149 -15.79 77.24 11.49
CA LEU A 149 -16.20 77.71 10.16
C LEU A 149 -17.72 77.92 10.02
N LEU A 150 -18.49 77.64 11.08
CA LEU A 150 -19.94 77.75 11.11
C LEU A 150 -20.41 79.22 11.04
N SER A 151 -21.50 79.46 10.31
CA SER A 151 -22.06 80.79 10.10
C SER A 151 -22.56 81.42 11.41
N THR A 152 -22.17 82.67 11.66
CA THR A 152 -22.69 83.46 12.78
C THR A 152 -23.81 84.39 12.30
N LYS A 153 -24.52 85.04 13.24
CA LYS A 153 -25.58 86.02 12.89
C LYS A 153 -25.05 87.23 12.13
N GLN A 154 -23.76 87.56 12.30
CA GLN A 154 -23.18 88.79 11.78
C GLN A 154 -22.29 88.55 10.55
N ILE A 155 -21.71 87.35 10.40
CA ILE A 155 -20.85 86.98 9.26
C ILE A 155 -21.28 85.59 8.75
N PRO A 156 -21.64 85.47 7.45
CA PRO A 156 -21.93 84.17 6.85
C PRO A 156 -20.67 83.30 6.80
N GLY A 157 -20.79 82.04 7.23
CA GLY A 157 -19.71 81.05 7.19
C GLY A 157 -19.40 80.60 5.75
N ILE A 158 -18.23 80.00 5.53
CA ILE A 158 -17.78 79.55 4.18
C ILE A 158 -18.83 78.62 3.53
N TYR A 159 -19.49 77.80 4.33
CA TYR A 159 -20.47 76.80 3.91
C TYR A 159 -21.93 77.33 3.86
N ASN A 160 -22.16 78.59 4.22
CA ASN A 160 -23.46 79.25 4.17
C ASN A 160 -23.39 80.56 3.36
N SER A 161 -23.06 80.42 2.08
CA SER A 161 -22.90 81.56 1.17
C SER A 161 -24.25 82.24 0.88
N PRO A 162 -24.33 83.60 0.94
CA PRO A 162 -25.56 84.34 0.68
C PRO A 162 -26.09 84.21 -0.77
N PHE A 163 -25.28 83.64 -1.67
CA PHE A 163 -25.66 83.39 -3.06
C PHE A 163 -26.34 82.02 -3.27
N ARG A 164 -26.36 81.14 -2.25
CA ARG A 164 -27.04 79.85 -2.30
C ARG A 164 -28.38 79.94 -1.56
N LYS A 165 -29.41 79.30 -2.12
CA LYS A 165 -30.76 79.25 -1.53
C LYS A 165 -30.83 78.37 -0.28
N GLU A 166 -30.01 77.33 -0.24
CA GLU A 166 -29.94 76.39 0.88
C GLU A 166 -28.49 76.30 1.39
N PRO A 167 -28.28 76.18 2.72
CA PRO A 167 -26.95 75.94 3.28
C PRO A 167 -26.35 74.63 2.76
N ASP A 168 -25.03 74.58 2.62
CA ASP A 168 -24.34 73.34 2.21
C ASP A 168 -24.62 72.21 3.23
N PRO A 169 -24.72 70.93 2.80
CA PRO A 169 -24.90 69.81 3.72
C PRO A 169 -23.90 69.80 4.88
N TRP A 170 -22.68 70.30 4.64
CA TRP A 170 -21.66 70.44 5.68
C TRP A 170 -22.01 71.46 6.77
N GLU A 171 -22.63 72.59 6.42
CA GLU A 171 -23.13 73.59 7.38
C GLU A 171 -24.19 72.97 8.30
N MET A 172 -25.03 72.08 7.77
CA MET A 172 -26.05 71.37 8.55
C MET A 172 -25.46 70.36 9.53
N GLU A 173 -24.36 69.69 9.16
CA GLU A 173 -23.63 68.80 10.07
C GLU A 173 -22.93 69.60 11.18
N LEU A 174 -22.27 70.72 10.84
CA LEU A 174 -21.63 71.60 11.83
C LEU A 174 -22.64 72.12 12.87
N ARG A 175 -23.86 72.48 12.46
CA ARG A 175 -24.95 72.91 13.36
C ARG A 175 -25.42 71.82 14.32
N LYS A 176 -25.34 70.55 13.95
CA LYS A 176 -25.75 69.41 14.79
C LYS A 176 -24.72 69.09 15.87
N VAL A 177 -23.45 69.38 15.61
CA VAL A 177 -22.35 69.05 16.53
C VAL A 177 -22.25 70.09 17.65
N ARG A 178 -22.22 69.62 18.90
CA ARG A 178 -21.90 70.47 20.07
C ARG A 178 -20.40 70.46 20.33
N LEU A 179 -19.79 71.63 20.53
CA LEU A 179 -18.42 71.74 21.02
C LEU A 179 -18.30 71.05 22.38
N VAL A 180 -17.53 69.99 22.45
CA VAL A 180 -17.13 69.39 23.72
C VAL A 180 -16.08 70.30 24.34
N ARG A 181 -16.38 70.87 25.50
CA ARG A 181 -15.35 71.50 26.34
C ARG A 181 -14.39 70.40 26.76
N GLU A 182 -13.11 70.53 26.42
CA GLU A 182 -12.11 69.61 26.94
C GLU A 182 -12.19 69.61 28.48
N PRO A 183 -12.34 68.43 29.12
CA PRO A 183 -12.14 68.35 30.56
C PRO A 183 -10.75 68.88 30.87
N ARG A 184 -10.64 69.87 31.76
CA ARG A 184 -9.33 70.29 32.29
C ARG A 184 -8.60 69.02 32.75
N PRO A 185 -7.31 68.83 32.39
CA PRO A 185 -6.58 67.67 32.83
C PRO A 185 -6.59 67.66 34.35
N GLN A 186 -7.35 66.75 34.95
CA GLN A 186 -7.09 66.36 36.31
C GLN A 186 -5.71 65.72 36.26
N VAL A 187 -4.76 66.36 36.95
CA VAL A 187 -3.41 65.85 37.18
C VAL A 187 -3.57 64.46 37.77
N LYS A 188 -3.44 63.44 36.92
CA LYS A 188 -3.24 62.07 37.38
C LYS A 188 -1.88 62.11 38.06
N GLN A 189 -1.88 62.10 39.39
CA GLN A 189 -0.70 61.73 40.15
C GLN A 189 -0.18 60.43 39.54
N THR A 190 0.99 60.51 38.95
CA THR A 190 1.77 59.35 38.57
C THR A 190 2.08 58.59 39.84
N CYS A 191 1.27 57.59 40.17
CA CYS A 191 1.73 56.51 41.02
C CYS A 191 2.76 55.73 40.19
N SER A 192 4.00 56.19 40.26
CA SER A 192 5.18 55.37 39.99
C SER A 192 5.19 54.25 41.02
N ALA A 193 4.46 53.20 40.74
CA ALA A 193 4.67 51.92 41.37
C ALA A 193 4.79 50.91 40.23
N CYS A 194 6.03 50.70 39.76
CA CYS A 194 6.39 49.43 39.16
C CYS A 194 6.03 48.33 40.16
N PRO A 195 5.13 47.38 39.84
CA PRO A 195 4.87 46.25 40.72
C PRO A 195 5.91 45.14 40.55
N GLU A 196 7.19 45.48 40.32
CA GLU A 196 8.27 44.50 40.15
C GLU A 196 9.04 44.20 41.45
N ASP A 197 8.75 44.89 42.55
CA ASP A 197 9.49 44.74 43.81
C ASP A 197 8.68 44.17 44.99
N TRP A 198 7.66 43.36 44.73
CA TRP A 198 7.06 42.53 45.77
C TRP A 198 7.43 41.06 45.58
N LEU A 199 8.50 40.71 46.31
CA LEU A 199 8.92 39.37 46.72
C LEU A 199 9.75 38.58 45.67
N PRO A 200 10.92 38.03 46.05
CA PRO A 200 11.45 36.87 45.35
C PRO A 200 10.47 35.72 45.61
N CYS A 201 9.47 35.57 44.73
CA CYS A 201 8.75 34.31 44.62
C CYS A 201 9.80 33.22 44.45
N PRO A 202 9.99 32.29 45.40
CA PRO A 202 10.77 31.11 45.11
C PRO A 202 9.99 30.41 44.02
N ARG A 203 10.51 30.40 42.78
CA ARG A 203 9.86 29.76 41.62
C ARG A 203 9.89 28.23 41.70
N HIS A 204 9.77 27.67 42.89
CA HIS A 204 9.68 26.25 43.11
C HIS A 204 8.58 26.03 44.14
N HIS A 205 7.41 25.61 43.66
CA HIS A 205 6.45 24.87 44.47
C HIS A 205 7.11 23.56 44.92
N SER A 206 8.04 23.63 45.87
CA SER A 206 8.53 22.47 46.61
C SER A 206 7.69 22.41 47.87
N LEU A 207 6.91 21.34 48.01
CA LEU A 207 6.23 21.03 49.27
C LEU A 207 7.29 21.02 50.38
N PRO A 208 7.02 21.58 51.57
CA PRO A 208 7.99 21.57 52.66
C PRO A 208 8.43 20.12 52.94
N GLN A 209 9.73 19.88 52.76
CA GLN A 209 10.36 18.62 53.10
C GLN A 209 10.33 18.55 54.63
N ALA A 210 9.51 17.64 55.17
CA ALA A 210 9.34 17.53 56.61
C ALA A 210 10.70 17.20 57.23
N GLU A 211 11.22 18.09 58.07
CA GLU A 211 12.37 17.81 58.92
C GLU A 211 12.05 16.56 59.76
N ILE A 212 12.95 15.60 59.74
CA ILE A 212 12.82 14.33 60.44
C ILE A 212 12.78 14.65 61.94
N LEU A 213 11.58 14.61 62.52
CA LEU A 213 11.43 14.62 63.97
C LEU A 213 12.19 13.42 64.56
N PRO A 214 12.82 13.55 65.74
CA PRO A 214 13.61 12.49 66.37
C PRO A 214 12.82 11.17 66.46
N PRO A 215 13.50 10.01 66.44
CA PRO A 215 12.89 8.71 66.18
C PRO A 215 11.90 8.32 67.29
N ILE A 216 10.64 8.65 67.09
CA ILE A 216 9.53 8.05 67.84
C ILE A 216 9.35 6.65 67.23
N ASN A 217 9.57 5.59 68.01
CA ASN A 217 9.31 4.20 67.63
C ASN A 217 7.84 3.99 67.25
N ARG A 218 7.47 4.31 66.00
CA ARG A 218 6.11 4.14 65.48
C ARG A 218 5.88 2.66 65.18
N LYS A 219 4.90 2.05 65.86
CA LYS A 219 4.46 0.68 65.57
C LYS A 219 3.91 0.60 64.14
N LYS A 220 4.13 -0.52 63.44
CA LYS A 220 3.52 -0.77 62.11
C LYS A 220 2.00 -0.68 62.24
N CYS A 221 1.38 0.21 61.45
CA CYS A 221 -0.08 0.32 61.39
C CYS A 221 -0.67 -1.02 60.98
N GLN A 222 -1.59 -1.58 61.77
CA GLN A 222 -2.29 -2.82 61.41
C GLN A 222 -3.46 -2.51 60.46
N GLY A 223 -3.48 -3.18 59.30
CA GLY A 223 -4.49 -2.99 58.26
C GLY A 223 -3.87 -3.04 56.86
N PRO A 224 -4.68 -2.90 55.78
CA PRO A 224 -4.21 -2.90 54.39
C PRO A 224 -3.57 -1.55 53.98
N PHE A 225 -2.91 -0.87 54.92
CA PHE A 225 -2.28 0.42 54.69
C PHE A 225 -0.84 0.23 54.20
N ARG A 226 -0.43 1.05 53.22
CA ARG A 226 0.92 1.04 52.66
C ARG A 226 1.95 1.46 53.69
N GLN A 227 3.20 1.01 53.52
CA GLN A 227 4.28 1.38 54.43
C GLN A 227 4.52 2.90 54.39
N VAL A 228 4.93 3.48 55.51
CA VAL A 228 5.13 4.94 55.63
C VAL A 228 6.11 5.45 54.57
N GLU A 229 7.16 4.67 54.28
CA GLU A 229 8.16 4.99 53.25
C GLU A 229 7.54 5.07 51.85
N GLU A 230 6.65 4.14 51.48
CA GLU A 230 5.96 4.16 50.19
C GLU A 230 5.00 5.35 50.08
N VAL A 231 4.30 5.70 51.17
CA VAL A 231 3.39 6.84 51.20
C VAL A 231 4.17 8.14 51.06
N LEU A 232 5.33 8.27 51.71
CA LEU A 232 6.21 9.42 51.58
C LEU A 232 6.80 9.51 50.16
N ALA A 233 7.26 8.38 49.61
CA ALA A 233 7.75 8.31 48.23
C ALA A 233 6.67 8.72 47.21
N GLN A 234 5.41 8.33 47.44
CA GLN A 234 4.29 8.72 46.59
C GLN A 234 3.93 10.20 46.75
N ARG A 235 3.97 10.73 47.98
CA ARG A 235 3.66 12.14 48.29
C ARG A 235 4.68 13.11 47.71
N TYR A 236 5.96 12.74 47.74
CA TYR A 236 7.06 13.56 47.25
C TYR A 236 7.56 13.14 45.87
N LYS A 237 6.80 12.30 45.15
CA LYS A 237 7.11 11.95 43.76
C LYS A 237 7.13 13.24 42.91
N PRO A 238 8.24 13.60 42.26
CA PRO A 238 8.28 14.78 41.40
C PRO A 238 7.25 14.61 40.28
N MET A 239 6.61 15.71 39.89
CA MET A 239 5.63 15.71 38.81
C MET A 239 6.33 15.25 37.53
N GLU A 240 5.91 14.11 36.97
CA GLU A 240 6.40 13.69 35.67
C GLU A 240 5.95 14.73 34.65
N LEU A 241 6.90 15.25 33.86
CA LEU A 241 6.59 16.19 32.79
C LEU A 241 5.55 15.54 31.88
N THR A 242 4.46 16.25 31.58
CA THR A 242 3.49 15.77 30.57
C THR A 242 4.25 15.46 29.28
N LEU A 243 3.79 14.47 28.51
CA LEU A 243 4.46 14.06 27.26
C LEU A 243 4.76 15.24 26.32
N ARG A 244 3.86 16.24 26.32
CA ARG A 244 4.01 17.51 25.56
C ARG A 244 5.10 18.48 26.08
N ALA A 245 5.57 18.30 27.30
CA ALA A 245 6.58 19.12 27.97
C ALA A 245 7.95 18.43 28.03
N SER A 246 7.99 17.09 27.94
CA SER A 246 9.23 16.33 27.78
C SER A 246 9.73 16.36 26.33
N GLU A 247 8.83 16.46 25.36
CA GLU A 247 9.17 16.57 23.94
C GLU A 247 9.33 18.05 23.56
N PRO A 248 10.50 18.48 23.05
CA PRO A 248 10.68 19.85 22.58
C PRO A 248 9.75 20.11 21.39
N PHE A 249 8.90 21.14 21.50
CA PHE A 249 7.92 21.53 20.47
C PHE A 249 8.53 21.90 19.10
N THR A 250 9.85 22.03 19.04
CA THR A 250 10.62 22.41 17.88
C THR A 250 11.36 21.19 17.34
N ASP A 251 10.62 20.24 16.75
CA ASP A 251 10.87 19.77 15.39
C ASP A 251 10.07 18.50 15.08
N PHE A 252 8.77 18.68 14.77
CA PHE A 252 7.94 17.60 14.19
C PHE A 252 8.56 16.96 12.94
N LYS A 253 9.50 17.64 12.28
CA LYS A 253 10.28 17.09 11.17
C LYS A 253 11.33 16.11 11.65
N GLU A 254 12.09 16.45 12.69
CA GLU A 254 13.13 15.60 13.26
C GLU A 254 12.53 14.34 13.88
N GLU A 255 11.44 14.45 14.64
CA GLU A 255 10.71 13.29 15.19
C GLU A 255 10.19 12.36 14.09
N ARG A 256 9.67 12.93 13.01
CA ARG A 256 9.16 12.17 11.86
C ARG A 256 10.29 11.57 11.03
N GLU A 257 11.50 12.10 11.13
CA GLU A 257 12.70 11.51 10.56
C GLU A 257 13.26 10.40 11.45
N GLU A 258 13.28 10.57 12.77
CA GLU A 258 13.68 9.54 13.72
C GLU A 258 12.76 8.32 13.68
N LEU A 259 11.44 8.54 13.62
CA LEU A 259 10.47 7.45 13.45
C LEU A 259 10.69 6.72 12.11
N ARG A 260 10.97 7.47 11.03
CA ARG A 260 11.35 6.87 9.74
C ARG A 260 12.66 6.08 9.82
N ARG A 261 13.66 6.55 10.58
CA ARG A 261 14.93 5.82 10.81
C ARG A 261 14.69 4.52 11.58
N GLN A 262 13.85 4.54 12.62
CA GLN A 262 13.48 3.35 13.40
C GLN A 262 12.71 2.33 12.56
N GLU A 263 11.76 2.78 11.73
CA GLU A 263 11.02 1.93 10.79
C GLU A 263 11.96 1.34 9.73
N CYS A 264 12.88 2.14 9.18
CA CYS A 264 13.92 1.66 8.25
C CYS A 264 14.84 0.61 8.88
N ALA A 265 15.25 0.78 10.14
CA ALA A 265 16.08 -0.21 10.85
C ALA A 265 15.37 -1.56 11.05
N CYS A 266 14.03 -1.55 11.12
CA CYS A 266 13.23 -2.77 11.26
C CYS A 266 12.87 -3.43 9.91
N ASN A 267 13.17 -2.80 8.77
CA ASN A 267 12.81 -3.33 7.46
C ASN A 267 13.78 -4.43 7.00
N ILE A 268 13.24 -5.64 6.77
CA ILE A 268 13.98 -6.80 6.28
C ILE A 268 14.38 -6.65 4.78
N SER A 269 13.75 -5.73 4.05
CA SER A 269 14.06 -5.47 2.64
C SER A 269 13.79 -4.02 2.26
N ASP A 270 14.75 -3.36 1.62
CA ASP A 270 14.63 -1.98 1.09
C ASP A 270 13.79 -1.89 -0.19
N SER A 271 13.38 -3.02 -0.76
CA SER A 271 12.56 -3.03 -1.96
C SER A 271 11.15 -2.51 -1.66
N MET A 272 10.89 -1.26 -2.05
CA MET A 272 9.55 -0.66 -2.03
C MET A 272 8.54 -1.64 -2.66
N PHE A 273 7.46 -1.96 -1.93
CA PHE A 273 6.39 -2.80 -2.43
C PHE A 273 5.64 -2.03 -3.52
N LEU A 274 6.06 -2.22 -4.77
CA LEU A 274 5.41 -1.58 -5.91
C LEU A 274 4.07 -2.29 -6.19
N PRO A 275 2.98 -1.53 -6.41
CA PRO A 275 1.74 -2.13 -6.87
C PRO A 275 1.98 -2.87 -8.19
N PHE A 276 1.25 -3.97 -8.38
CA PHE A 276 1.41 -4.92 -9.49
C PHE A 276 1.40 -4.25 -10.89
N SER A 277 0.75 -3.08 -11.00
CA SER A 277 0.64 -2.28 -12.22
C SER A 277 1.92 -1.52 -12.62
N ASN A 278 2.88 -1.32 -11.71
CA ASN A 278 4.10 -0.53 -11.96
C ASN A 278 5.40 -1.34 -11.91
N TYR A 279 5.37 -2.62 -11.53
CA TYR A 279 6.57 -3.46 -11.38
C TYR A 279 7.37 -3.63 -12.68
N HIS A 280 6.72 -3.52 -13.84
CA HIS A 280 7.33 -3.75 -15.15
C HIS A 280 7.68 -2.48 -15.95
N LYS A 281 7.25 -1.29 -15.51
CA LYS A 281 7.41 -0.06 -16.33
C LYS A 281 8.82 0.52 -16.29
N ASN A 282 9.59 0.27 -15.23
CA ASN A 282 10.90 0.90 -15.02
C ASN A 282 12.09 -0.07 -15.13
N LYS A 283 11.85 -1.37 -15.36
CA LYS A 283 12.92 -2.34 -15.61
C LYS A 283 13.17 -2.43 -17.11
N LYS A 284 14.32 -1.94 -17.59
CA LYS A 284 14.85 -2.35 -18.90
C LYS A 284 14.93 -3.87 -18.88
N TYR A 285 14.19 -4.53 -19.77
CA TYR A 285 14.27 -5.98 -19.93
C TYR A 285 15.71 -6.36 -20.27
N LEU A 286 16.40 -7.02 -19.33
CA LEU A 286 17.69 -7.63 -19.58
C LEU A 286 17.41 -9.06 -20.08
N PRO A 287 17.68 -9.36 -21.36
CA PRO A 287 17.51 -10.71 -21.88
C PRO A 287 18.37 -11.68 -21.08
N LEU A 288 17.78 -12.78 -20.61
CA LEU A 288 18.53 -13.87 -19.99
C LEU A 288 19.67 -14.29 -20.95
N ILE A 289 20.89 -14.50 -20.44
CA ILE A 289 22.06 -14.91 -21.25
C ILE A 289 21.76 -16.16 -22.11
N HIS A 290 20.77 -16.96 -21.72
CA HIS A 290 20.31 -18.14 -22.46
C HIS A 290 19.37 -17.86 -23.65
N SER A 291 18.97 -16.60 -23.90
CA SER A 291 18.13 -16.24 -25.07
C SER A 291 18.93 -15.90 -26.33
N SER A 292 20.25 -15.69 -26.25
CA SER A 292 21.11 -15.50 -27.42
C SER A 292 21.56 -16.84 -27.99
N SER A 293 20.62 -17.59 -28.58
CA SER A 293 20.92 -18.78 -29.37
C SER A 293 21.24 -18.37 -30.82
N LYS A 294 22.12 -19.10 -31.51
CA LYS A 294 22.45 -18.91 -32.94
C LYS A 294 21.20 -18.98 -33.85
N TYR A 295 20.18 -19.68 -33.37
CA TYR A 295 18.83 -19.66 -33.91
C TYR A 295 18.07 -18.59 -33.11
N GLY A 296 17.65 -17.50 -33.74
CA GLY A 296 16.98 -16.38 -33.07
C GLY A 296 15.75 -16.80 -32.25
N PRO A 297 15.11 -15.87 -31.52
CA PRO A 297 13.97 -16.19 -30.68
C PRO A 297 12.93 -16.96 -31.51
N ALA A 298 12.64 -18.20 -31.12
CA ALA A 298 11.62 -18.99 -31.79
C ALA A 298 10.34 -18.14 -31.82
N SER A 299 9.69 -18.07 -32.98
CA SER A 299 8.45 -17.30 -33.25
C SER A 299 7.23 -17.82 -32.50
N TYR A 300 7.44 -18.41 -31.33
CA TYR A 300 6.43 -18.93 -30.45
C TYR A 300 5.63 -17.77 -29.86
N GLY A 301 4.43 -17.55 -30.40
CA GLY A 301 3.48 -16.54 -29.94
C GLY A 301 3.23 -15.36 -30.89
N TYR A 302 3.94 -15.25 -32.02
CA TYR A 302 3.64 -14.22 -33.03
C TYR A 302 2.47 -14.58 -33.94
N GLN A 303 2.19 -15.87 -34.10
CA GLN A 303 0.95 -16.36 -34.70
C GLN A 303 0.05 -16.82 -33.57
N SER A 304 -1.17 -16.27 -33.49
CA SER A 304 -2.13 -16.72 -32.50
C SER A 304 -2.33 -18.23 -32.71
N PHE A 305 -2.55 -18.99 -31.65
CA PHE A 305 -2.85 -20.44 -31.76
C PHE A 305 -4.08 -20.74 -32.65
N ARG A 306 -4.82 -19.71 -33.07
CA ARG A 306 -6.00 -19.77 -33.92
C ARG A 306 -5.80 -19.14 -35.30
N ASP A 307 -4.60 -18.69 -35.66
CA ASP A 307 -4.36 -18.14 -36.98
C ASP A 307 -4.31 -19.26 -38.02
N GLU A 308 -5.27 -19.24 -38.93
CA GLU A 308 -5.32 -20.16 -40.06
C GLU A 308 -4.25 -19.74 -41.08
N ASN A 309 -3.29 -20.63 -41.33
CA ASN A 309 -2.25 -20.42 -42.35
C ASN A 309 -2.63 -21.19 -43.63
N PRO A 310 -3.31 -20.58 -44.60
CA PRO A 310 -3.79 -21.26 -45.82
C PRO A 310 -2.65 -21.82 -46.68
N ARG A 311 -1.42 -21.32 -46.52
CA ARG A 311 -0.22 -21.83 -47.20
C ARG A 311 0.25 -23.20 -46.71
N LYS A 312 -0.24 -23.67 -45.56
CA LYS A 312 0.09 -25.00 -44.99
C LYS A 312 -0.97 -26.06 -45.29
N TRP A 313 -2.02 -25.73 -46.03
CA TRP A 313 -3.08 -26.68 -46.37
C TRP A 313 -2.60 -27.59 -47.50
N ILE A 314 -2.64 -28.90 -47.27
CA ILE A 314 -2.18 -29.92 -48.22
C ILE A 314 -3.15 -30.06 -49.41
N CYS A 315 -4.40 -29.66 -49.23
CA CYS A 315 -5.45 -29.71 -50.25
C CYS A 315 -6.33 -28.46 -50.15
N SER A 316 -6.73 -27.90 -51.30
CA SER A 316 -7.61 -26.72 -51.38
C SER A 316 -9.10 -27.06 -51.23
N LYS A 317 -9.45 -28.32 -51.00
CA LYS A 317 -10.83 -28.80 -50.87
C LYS A 317 -11.16 -29.03 -49.41
N ASP A 318 -12.31 -28.52 -48.99
CA ASP A 318 -12.85 -28.78 -47.66
C ASP A 318 -13.17 -30.27 -47.48
N PHE A 319 -13.09 -30.75 -46.23
CA PHE A 319 -13.45 -32.12 -45.91
C PHE A 319 -14.93 -32.38 -46.24
N GLN A 320 -15.17 -33.32 -47.16
CA GLN A 320 -16.53 -33.79 -47.46
C GLN A 320 -16.97 -34.77 -46.38
N SER A 321 -18.09 -34.48 -45.71
CA SER A 321 -18.70 -35.40 -44.76
C SER A 321 -19.31 -36.59 -45.52
N VAL A 322 -18.79 -37.78 -45.28
CA VAL A 322 -19.26 -39.04 -45.91
C VAL A 322 -20.62 -39.48 -45.37
N LEU A 323 -21.03 -38.97 -44.20
CA LEU A 323 -22.29 -39.29 -43.55
C LEU A 323 -23.20 -38.05 -43.48
N PRO A 324 -24.53 -38.21 -43.68
CA PRO A 324 -25.47 -37.10 -43.51
C PRO A 324 -25.44 -36.63 -42.05
N SER A 325 -25.36 -35.31 -41.86
CA SER A 325 -25.41 -34.72 -40.52
C SER A 325 -26.74 -35.04 -39.84
N PHE A 326 -26.72 -35.48 -38.58
CA PHE A 326 -27.93 -35.58 -37.76
C PHE A 326 -28.69 -34.25 -37.76
N GLU A 327 -30.01 -34.29 -37.95
CA GLU A 327 -30.88 -33.10 -38.04
C GLU A 327 -30.77 -32.15 -36.85
N LEU A 328 -30.41 -32.69 -35.68
CA LEU A 328 -30.20 -31.91 -34.46
C LEU A 328 -29.03 -30.91 -34.61
N PHE A 329 -27.95 -31.31 -35.29
CA PHE A 329 -26.74 -30.51 -35.46
C PHE A 329 -26.74 -29.70 -36.75
N SER A 330 -27.58 -30.04 -37.74
CA SER A 330 -27.74 -29.24 -38.96
C SER A 330 -28.31 -27.83 -38.67
N LYS A 331 -29.05 -27.69 -37.56
CA LYS A 331 -29.62 -26.43 -37.07
C LYS A 331 -28.65 -25.62 -36.19
N PHE A 332 -27.58 -26.24 -35.69
CA PHE A 332 -26.65 -25.60 -34.75
C PHE A 332 -25.87 -24.48 -35.46
N GLY A 333 -26.08 -23.23 -35.04
CA GLY A 333 -25.47 -22.05 -35.65
C GLY A 333 -26.23 -21.46 -36.85
N LYS A 334 -27.26 -22.15 -37.38
CA LYS A 334 -28.16 -21.60 -38.42
C LYS A 334 -29.41 -20.93 -37.83
N SER A 335 -29.86 -21.36 -36.65
CA SER A 335 -31.07 -20.83 -36.00
C SER A 335 -30.84 -19.57 -35.16
N TYR A 336 -29.58 -19.17 -34.94
CA TYR A 336 -29.28 -17.92 -34.27
C TYR A 336 -29.11 -16.85 -35.34
N SER A 337 -30.19 -16.09 -35.56
CA SER A 337 -30.16 -14.91 -36.41
C SER A 337 -29.07 -13.96 -35.92
N LYS A 338 -28.20 -13.56 -36.85
CA LYS A 338 -27.20 -12.52 -36.62
C LYS A 338 -27.95 -11.19 -36.56
N ALA A 339 -28.48 -10.88 -35.37
CA ALA A 339 -29.19 -9.64 -35.05
C ALA A 339 -30.40 -9.30 -35.94
N GLY A 340 -31.59 -9.76 -35.55
CA GLY A 340 -32.84 -8.98 -35.72
C GLY A 340 -33.30 -8.63 -37.14
N GLN A 341 -33.35 -9.58 -38.07
CA GLN A 341 -34.17 -9.44 -39.29
C GLN A 341 -35.26 -10.51 -39.31
N ILE A 342 -36.50 -10.05 -39.41
CA ILE A 342 -37.71 -10.85 -39.61
C ILE A 342 -37.79 -11.18 -41.11
N ILE A 343 -37.87 -12.47 -41.44
CA ILE A 343 -38.65 -12.98 -42.58
C ILE A 343 -39.49 -14.12 -42.03
#